data_AF-A0A5S9MHM8-F1
#
_entry.id   AF-A0A5S9MHM8-F1
#
_cell.length_a   1.000
_cell.length_b   1.000
_cell.length_c   1.000
_cell.angle_alpha   90.00
_cell.angle_beta   90.00
_cell.angle_gamma   90.00
#
_symmetry.space_group_name_H-M   'P 1'
#
loop_
_entity.id
_entity.type
_entity.pdbx_description
1 polymer ?
#
loop_
_entity_poly.entity_id
_entity_poly.type
_entity_poly.pdbx_seq_one_letter_code
_entity_poly.pdbx_strand_id
1 'polypeptide(L)'
;MNLLKKWLNTEPYLIVLLIVLTPIGGEFKFYPFEDSFRVSFGTVVFFFILLQMKRFPAWASGIIAGISVFVFRVLLDTAVTGHLPLEEAVSLRFPSLLYYVVYGTLFFF
;
A
#
# COMPACT_ATOMS: atom_id res chain seq x y z
N MET A 1 -3.22 1.22 30.32
CA MET A 1 -2.77 0.11 29.44
C MET A 1 -3.91 -0.72 28.82
N ASN A 2 -5.18 -0.28 28.88
CA ASN A 2 -6.33 -1.07 28.39
C ASN A 2 -6.92 -0.60 27.03
N LEU A 3 -6.82 0.68 26.68
CA LEU A 3 -7.39 1.20 25.44
C LEU A 3 -6.49 0.95 24.22
N LEU A 4 -5.18 1.10 24.39
CA LEU A 4 -4.20 0.87 23.32
C LEU A 4 -4.18 -0.60 22.88
N LYS A 5 -4.24 -1.53 23.85
CA LYS A 5 -4.37 -2.98 23.60
C LYS A 5 -5.72 -3.35 22.94
N LYS A 6 -6.80 -2.68 23.34
CA LYS A 6 -8.13 -2.88 22.72
C LYS A 6 -8.12 -2.40 21.27
N TRP A 7 -7.58 -1.21 21.03
CA TRP A 7 -7.41 -0.67 19.68
C TRP A 7 -6.55 -1.60 18.84
N LEU A 8 -5.36 -2.01 19.30
CA LEU A 8 -4.46 -2.98 18.63
C LEU A 8 -5.06 -4.37 18.36
N ASN A 9 -6.27 -4.67 18.82
CA ASN A 9 -6.95 -5.94 18.55
C ASN A 9 -8.19 -5.79 17.64
N THR A 10 -8.42 -4.63 17.01
CA THR A 10 -9.63 -4.35 16.21
C THR A 10 -9.34 -4.06 14.72
N GLU A 11 -9.99 -4.70 13.76
CA GLU A 11 -9.78 -4.46 12.31
C GLU A 11 -9.60 -2.98 11.84
N PRO A 12 -10.30 -1.95 12.39
CA PRO A 12 -10.10 -0.56 12.00
C PRO A 12 -8.67 -0.02 12.18
N TYR A 13 -7.92 -0.45 13.21
CA TYR A 13 -6.52 0.00 13.34
C TYR A 13 -5.67 -0.56 12.20
N LEU A 14 -5.91 -1.82 11.79
CA LEU A 14 -5.21 -2.45 10.67
C LEU A 14 -5.50 -1.72 9.37
N ILE A 15 -6.73 -1.25 9.16
CA ILE A 15 -7.08 -0.44 7.99
C ILE A 15 -6.33 0.91 8.00
N VAL A 16 -6.20 1.56 9.15
CA VAL A 16 -5.41 2.80 9.24
C VAL A 16 -3.92 2.52 8.95
N LEU A 17 -3.36 1.45 9.51
CA LEU A 17 -1.99 1.02 9.22
C LEU A 17 -1.82 0.67 7.73
N LEU A 18 -2.81 0.02 7.13
CA LEU A 18 -2.84 -0.32 5.72
C LEU A 18 -2.73 0.93 4.84
N ILE A 19 -3.52 1.96 5.15
CA ILE A 19 -3.58 3.23 4.41
C ILE A 19 -2.28 4.05 4.59
N VAL A 20 -1.64 3.97 5.75
CA VAL A 20 -0.47 4.83 6.04
C VAL A 20 0.85 4.11 5.74
N LEU A 21 1.04 2.91 6.24
CA LEU A 21 2.32 2.21 6.14
C LEU A 21 2.57 1.62 4.76
N THR A 22 1.52 1.18 4.05
CA THR A 22 1.70 0.57 2.72
C THR A 22 2.26 1.58 1.70
N PRO A 23 1.72 2.81 1.56
CA PRO A 23 2.29 3.80 0.65
C PRO A 23 3.67 4.28 1.07
N ILE A 24 3.89 4.52 2.37
CA ILE A 24 5.19 4.97 2.90
C ILE A 24 6.25 3.90 2.66
N GLY A 25 5.96 2.64 3.03
CA GLY A 25 6.80 1.48 2.70
C GLY A 25 7.02 1.34 1.19
N GLY A 26 6.03 1.74 0.39
CA GLY A 26 6.11 1.76 -1.06
C GLY A 26 7.26 2.61 -1.62
N GLU A 27 7.64 3.69 -0.94
CA GLU A 27 8.73 4.57 -1.37
C GLU A 27 10.12 4.08 -0.94
N PHE A 28 10.19 3.27 0.11
CA PHE A 28 11.42 2.55 0.45
C PHE A 28 11.68 1.47 -0.61
N LYS A 29 12.59 1.79 -1.52
CA LYS A 29 13.03 0.91 -2.62
C LYS A 29 14.35 0.28 -2.22
N PHE A 30 14.35 -1.04 -2.08
CA PHE A 30 15.57 -1.81 -1.93
C PHE A 30 16.05 -2.22 -3.32
N TYR A 31 17.33 -1.97 -3.61
CA TYR A 31 17.98 -2.36 -4.86
C TYR A 31 18.92 -3.52 -4.55
N PRO A 32 18.46 -4.78 -4.63
CA PRO A 32 19.29 -5.95 -4.34
C PRO A 32 20.40 -6.17 -5.37
N PHE A 33 20.26 -5.57 -6.55
CA PHE A 33 21.17 -5.67 -7.69
C PHE A 33 21.59 -4.27 -8.14
N GLU A 34 22.73 -4.14 -8.81
CA GLU A 34 23.19 -2.87 -9.43
C GLU A 34 22.41 -2.52 -10.73
N ASP A 35 21.11 -2.83 -10.76
CA ASP A 35 20.22 -2.55 -11.88
C ASP A 35 18.95 -1.84 -11.37
N SER A 36 18.11 -1.40 -12.29
CA SER A 36 16.80 -0.79 -12.10
C SER A 36 15.78 -1.67 -11.35
N PHE A 37 16.12 -2.93 -11.05
CA PHE A 37 15.27 -3.83 -10.27
C PHE A 37 15.15 -3.34 -8.82
N ARG A 38 13.92 -2.99 -8.44
CA ARG A 38 13.59 -2.51 -7.10
C ARG A 38 12.54 -3.39 -6.45
N VAL A 39 12.80 -3.76 -5.21
CA VAL A 39 11.81 -4.39 -4.35
C VAL A 39 11.16 -3.30 -3.50
N SER A 40 9.84 -3.20 -3.60
CA SER A 40 9.07 -2.22 -2.84
C SER A 40 8.77 -2.77 -1.45
N PHE A 41 9.16 -2.08 -0.39
CA PHE A 41 8.87 -2.53 0.97
C PHE A 41 7.36 -2.47 1.29
N GLY A 42 6.59 -1.69 0.53
CA GLY A 42 5.13 -1.58 0.67
C GLY A 42 4.40 -2.91 0.47
N THR A 43 4.87 -3.77 -0.43
CA THR A 43 4.24 -5.09 -0.65
C THR A 43 4.43 -6.02 0.53
N VAL A 44 5.59 -5.96 1.18
CA VAL A 44 5.91 -6.74 2.39
C VAL A 44 5.04 -6.27 3.55
N VAL A 45 4.95 -4.96 3.77
CA VAL A 45 4.07 -4.35 4.79
C VAL A 45 2.61 -4.75 4.55
N PHE A 46 2.13 -4.62 3.32
CA PHE A 46 0.77 -5.01 2.94
C PHE A 46 0.47 -6.46 3.27
N PHE A 47 1.36 -7.38 2.90
CA PHE A 47 1.22 -8.80 3.19
C PHE A 47 1.10 -9.08 4.70
N PHE A 48 1.96 -8.51 5.53
CA PHE A 48 1.90 -8.72 6.97
C PHE A 48 0.63 -8.13 7.60
N ILE A 49 0.12 -7.01 7.09
CA ILE A 49 -1.16 -6.45 7.57
C ILE A 49 -2.31 -7.36 7.19
N LEU A 50 -2.35 -7.88 5.96
CA LEU A 50 -3.37 -8.85 5.53
C LEU A 50 -3.38 -10.10 6.41
N LEU A 51 -2.20 -10.64 6.77
CA LEU A 51 -2.11 -11.80 7.68
C LEU A 51 -2.68 -11.54 9.07
N GLN A 52 -2.73 -10.28 9.51
CA GLN A 52 -3.28 -9.92 10.82
C GLN A 52 -4.80 -9.70 10.78
N MET A 53 -5.35 -9.40 9.60
CA MET A 53 -6.79 -9.24 9.39
C MET A 53 -7.47 -10.61 9.41
N LYS A 54 -8.45 -10.80 10.29
CA LYS A 54 -9.16 -12.08 10.45
C LYS A 54 -10.59 -12.04 9.94
N ARG A 55 -11.21 -10.86 9.96
CA ARG A 55 -12.63 -10.68 9.62
C ARG A 55 -12.85 -9.80 8.40
N PHE A 56 -11.91 -8.90 8.13
CA PHE A 56 -12.04 -7.98 7.01
C PHE A 56 -11.64 -8.67 5.71
N PRO A 57 -12.43 -8.57 4.63
CA PRO A 57 -12.14 -9.30 3.40
C PRO A 57 -10.87 -8.78 2.71
N ALA A 58 -9.98 -9.70 2.34
CA ALA A 58 -8.69 -9.37 1.73
C ALA A 58 -8.84 -8.61 0.40
N TRP A 59 -9.87 -8.91 -0.40
CA TRP A 59 -10.15 -8.18 -1.64
C TRP A 59 -10.45 -6.70 -1.40
N ALA A 60 -11.18 -6.38 -0.33
CA ALA A 60 -11.49 -5.00 0.03
C ALA A 60 -10.24 -4.28 0.54
N SER A 61 -9.40 -4.97 1.32
CA SER A 61 -8.08 -4.46 1.72
C SER A 61 -7.18 -4.17 0.52
N GLY A 62 -7.19 -5.03 -0.50
CA GLY A 62 -6.47 -4.80 -1.76
C GLY A 62 -6.90 -3.52 -2.47
N ILE A 63 -8.21 -3.27 -2.56
CA ILE A 63 -8.75 -2.02 -3.13
C ILE A 63 -8.33 -0.81 -2.30
N ILE A 64 -8.49 -0.86 -0.97
CA ILE A 64 -8.15 0.24 -0.07
C ILE A 64 -6.66 0.57 -0.16
N ALA A 65 -5.79 -0.45 -0.06
CA ALA A 65 -4.34 -0.29 -0.17
C ALA A 65 -3.95 0.23 -1.55
N GLY A 66 -4.52 -0.31 -2.62
CA GLY A 66 -4.24 0.11 -3.99
C GLY A 66 -4.57 1.58 -4.23
N ILE A 67 -5.77 2.02 -3.83
CA ILE A 67 -6.20 3.43 -3.95
C ILE A 67 -5.27 4.32 -3.12
N SER A 68 -5.00 3.93 -1.88
CA SER A 68 -4.12 4.67 -0.97
C SER A 68 -2.71 4.86 -1.55
N VAL A 69 -2.08 3.79 -2.05
CA VAL A 69 -0.74 3.84 -2.66
C VAL A 69 -0.74 4.66 -3.93
N PHE A 70 -1.76 4.50 -4.78
CA PHE A 70 -1.89 5.22 -6.03
C PHE A 70 -2.02 6.73 -5.80
N VAL A 71 -2.97 7.14 -4.96
CA VAL A 71 -3.22 8.56 -4.63
C VAL A 71 -1.97 9.17 -3.99
N PHE A 72 -1.37 8.49 -3.02
CA PHE A 72 -0.16 8.97 -2.35
C PHE A 72 0.98 9.22 -3.35
N ARG A 73 1.23 8.28 -4.27
CA ARG A 73 2.30 8.40 -5.27
C ARG A 73 2.03 9.47 -6.32
N VAL A 74 0.80 9.57 -6.81
CA VAL A 74 0.43 10.64 -7.74
C VAL A 74 0.59 12.01 -7.08
N LEU A 75 0.18 12.16 -5.80
CA LEU A 75 0.41 13.39 -5.05
C LEU A 75 1.90 13.69 -4.85
N LEU A 76 2.73 12.68 -4.57
CA LEU A 76 4.17 12.87 -4.49
C LEU A 76 4.79 13.33 -5.82
N ASP A 77 4.38 12.73 -6.94
CA ASP A 77 4.90 13.06 -8.27
C ASP A 77 4.48 14.46 -8.75
N THR A 78 3.25 14.85 -8.42
CA THR A 78 2.62 16.09 -8.94
C THR A 78 2.75 17.27 -8.00
N ALA A 79 2.56 17.08 -6.69
CA ALA A 79 2.50 18.18 -5.72
C ALA A 79 3.79 18.37 -4.94
N VAL A 80 4.53 17.29 -4.64
CA VAL A 80 5.74 17.37 -3.80
C VAL A 80 7.00 17.50 -4.63
N THR A 81 7.17 16.64 -5.63
CA THR A 81 8.29 16.77 -6.57
C THR A 81 7.95 17.82 -7.62
N GLY A 82 6.73 17.82 -8.19
CA GLY A 82 6.32 18.81 -9.20
C GLY A 82 6.96 18.60 -10.57
N HIS A 83 7.49 17.40 -10.83
CA HIS A 83 8.24 17.09 -12.06
C HIS A 83 7.35 16.46 -13.14
N LEU A 84 6.24 15.83 -12.75
CA LEU A 84 5.35 15.14 -13.70
C LEU A 84 3.98 15.83 -13.82
N PRO A 85 3.47 16.03 -15.04
CA PRO A 85 2.06 16.33 -15.28
C PRO A 85 1.14 15.26 -14.68
N LEU A 86 -0.06 15.66 -14.26
CA LEU A 86 -1.02 14.77 -13.60
C LEU A 86 -1.37 13.54 -14.45
N GLU A 87 -1.58 13.72 -15.74
CA GLU A 87 -1.91 12.63 -16.67
C GLU A 87 -0.79 11.58 -16.73
N GLU A 88 0.46 12.04 -16.87
CA GLU A 88 1.63 11.18 -16.90
C GLU A 88 1.84 10.46 -15.57
N ALA A 89 1.68 11.15 -14.44
CA ALA A 89 1.78 10.56 -13.11
C ALA A 89 0.70 9.48 -12.89
N VAL A 90 -0.53 9.73 -13.30
CA VAL A 90 -1.62 8.74 -13.24
C VAL A 90 -1.28 7.51 -14.07
N SER A 91 -0.88 7.69 -15.33
CA SER A 91 -0.51 6.58 -16.21
C SER A 91 0.66 5.75 -15.64
N LEU A 92 1.68 6.44 -15.12
CA LEU A 92 2.87 5.82 -14.52
C LEU A 92 2.56 5.01 -13.26
N ARG A 93 1.60 5.48 -12.44
CA ARG A 93 1.28 4.86 -11.13
C ARG A 93 0.11 3.88 -11.20
N PHE A 94 -0.70 3.89 -12.25
CA PHE A 94 -1.87 3.02 -12.41
C PHE A 94 -1.56 1.51 -12.26
N PRO A 95 -0.45 0.96 -12.81
CA PRO A 95 -0.11 -0.46 -12.61
C PRO A 95 0.03 -0.85 -11.13
N SER A 96 0.46 0.08 -10.28
CA SER A 96 0.58 -0.19 -8.84
C SER A 96 -0.77 -0.37 -8.15
N LEU A 97 -1.81 0.37 -8.55
CA LEU A 97 -3.19 0.16 -8.09
C LEU A 97 -3.65 -1.27 -8.40
N LEU A 98 -3.48 -1.68 -9.67
CA LEU A 98 -3.88 -3.00 -10.15
C LEU A 98 -3.16 -4.12 -9.39
N TYR A 99 -1.87 -3.95 -9.10
CA TYR A 99 -1.10 -4.91 -8.31
C TYR A 99 -1.77 -5.20 -6.96
N TYR A 100 -2.11 -4.18 -6.16
CA TYR A 100 -2.71 -4.39 -4.84
C TYR A 100 -4.13 -4.96 -4.92
N VAL A 101 -4.92 -4.55 -5.92
CA VAL A 101 -6.26 -5.09 -6.16
C VAL A 101 -6.17 -6.58 -6.48
N VAL A 102 -5.38 -6.96 -7.48
CA VAL A 102 -5.22 -8.36 -7.89
C VAL A 102 -4.64 -9.20 -6.75
N TYR A 103 -3.64 -8.68 -6.04
CA TYR A 103 -3.08 -9.36 -4.87
C TYR A 103 -4.16 -9.64 -3.83
N GLY A 104 -4.92 -8.62 -3.41
CA GLY A 104 -5.95 -8.78 -2.38
C GLY A 104 -7.08 -9.71 -2.83
N THR A 105 -7.47 -9.68 -4.10
CA THR A 105 -8.49 -10.58 -4.65
C THR A 105 -8.03 -12.03 -4.69
N LEU A 106 -6.75 -12.28 -4.98
CA LEU A 106 -6.18 -13.64 -5.03
C LEU A 106 -5.63 -14.12 -3.68
N PHE A 107 -5.78 -13.33 -2.61
CA PHE A 107 -5.32 -13.69 -1.28
C PHE A 107 -6.35 -14.59 -0.58
N PHE A 108 -6.12 -15.90 -0.64
CA PHE A 108 -6.98 -16.93 -0.04
C PHE A 108 -6.24 -17.64 1.10
N PHE A 109 -6.27 -17.07 2.31
CA PHE A 109 -5.75 -17.70 3.53
C PHE A 109 -6.63 -17.36 4.73
#